data_AF-A0A920QRS0-F1
#
_entry.id   AF-A0A920QRS0-F1
#
_cell.length_a   1.000
_cell.length_b   1.000
_cell.length_c   1.000
_cell.angle_alpha   90.00
_cell.angle_beta   90.00
_cell.angle_gamma   90.00
#
_symmetry.space_group_name_H-M   'P 1'
#
loop_
_entity.id
_entity.type
_entity.pdbx_description
1 polymer ?
#
loop_
_entity_poly.entity_id
_entity_poly.type
_entity_poly.pdbx_seq_one_letter_code
_entity_poly.pdbx_strand_id
1 'polypeptide(L)' 'MSNISLLGCGTWGSAISQELAKNGHVVYAWHYDSAIVDSMNESRKHPKLPNFDFHENISFKKKY' A
#
# COMPACT_ATOMS: atom_id res chain seq x y z
N MET A 1 2.47 1.32 18.21
CA MET A 1 2.07 1.94 16.94
C MET A 1 3.24 2.75 16.42
N SER A 2 3.68 2.49 15.19
CA SER A 2 4.84 3.15 14.56
C SER A 2 4.48 3.59 13.15
N ASN A 3 5.14 4.63 12.66
CA ASN A 3 5.03 5.08 11.26
C ASN A 3 6.10 4.39 10.42
N ILE A 4 5.69 3.64 9.40
CA ILE A 4 6.59 2.86 8.55
C ILE A 4 6.43 3.30 7.11
N SER A 5 7.55 3.64 6.47
CA SER A 5 7.58 3.97 5.04
C SER A 5 8.16 2.79 4.27
N LEU A 6 7.40 2.32 3.28
CA LEU A 6 7.78 1.23 2.40
C LEU A 6 8.06 1.78 1.00
N LEU A 7 9.34 1.73 0.60
CA LEU A 7 9.79 2.21 -0.70
C LEU A 7 9.63 1.10 -1.74
N GLY A 8 8.46 1.07 -2.39
CA GLY A 8 8.12 0.10 -3.42
C GLY A 8 6.98 -0.82 -2.99
N CYS A 9 5.76 -0.55 -3.46
CA CYS A 9 4.59 -1.40 -3.21
C CYS A 9 4.10 -2.16 -4.45
N GLY A 10 5.00 -2.92 -5.08
CA GLY A 10 4.57 -4.02 -5.96
C GLY A 10 3.88 -5.15 -5.17
N THR A 11 3.66 -6.31 -5.78
CA THR A 11 2.94 -7.43 -5.15
C THR A 11 3.48 -7.78 -3.75
N TRP A 12 4.79 -7.95 -3.60
CA TRP A 12 5.41 -8.33 -2.32
C TRP A 12 5.41 -7.18 -1.30
N GLY A 13 5.76 -5.96 -1.72
CA GLY A 13 5.73 -4.79 -0.85
C GLY A 13 4.32 -4.47 -0.34
N SER A 14 3.30 -4.73 -1.17
CA SER A 14 1.89 -4.63 -0.80
C SER A 14 1.49 -5.66 0.27
N ALA A 15 1.96 -6.90 0.16
CA ALA A 15 1.73 -7.93 1.17
C ALA A 15 2.38 -7.58 2.53
N ILE A 16 3.62 -7.08 2.51
CA ILE A 16 4.29 -6.60 3.74
C ILE A 16 3.54 -5.43 4.34
N SER A 17 3.15 -4.46 3.51
CA SER A 17 2.40 -3.27 3.95
C SER A 17 1.09 -3.68 4.65
N GLN A 18 0.41 -4.71 4.14
CA GLN A 18 -0.80 -5.26 4.74
C GLN A 18 -0.55 -5.88 6.12
N GLU A 19 0.49 -6.68 6.25
CA GLU A 19 0.78 -7.34 7.53
C GLU A 19 1.23 -6.34 8.60
N LEU A 20 2.04 -5.34 8.22
CA LEU A 20 2.41 -4.23 9.12
C LEU A 20 1.17 -3.42 9.55
N ALA A 21 0.26 -3.12 8.62
CA ALA A 21 -0.96 -2.39 8.92
C ALA A 21 -1.90 -3.16 9.86
N LYS A 22 -2.08 -4.47 9.64
CA LYS A 22 -2.85 -5.36 10.52
C LYS A 22 -2.28 -5.42 11.94
N ASN A 23 -0.96 -5.30 12.08
CA ASN A 23 -0.28 -5.22 13.37
C ASN A 23 -0.35 -3.83 14.04
N GLY A 24 -1.23 -2.93 13.55
CA GLY A 24 -1.51 -1.65 14.17
C GLY A 24 -0.45 -0.56 13.88
N HIS A 25 0.33 -0.72 12.81
CA HIS A 25 1.23 0.32 12.32
C HIS A 25 0.55 1.19 11.25
N VAL A 26 0.97 2.46 11.16
CA VAL A 26 0.60 3.34 10.05
C VAL A 26 1.64 3.18 8.95
N VAL A 27 1.19 2.79 7.75
CA VAL A 27 2.08 2.43 6.64
C VAL A 27 1.93 3.42 5.50
N TYR A 28 3.06 3.95 5.03
CA TYR A 28 3.15 4.79 3.84
C TYR A 28 3.85 3.99 2.73
N ALA A 29 3.09 3.61 1.72
CA ALA A 29 3.56 2.75 0.64
C ALA A 29 3.80 3.59 -0.63
N TRP A 30 5.04 3.66 -1.09
CA TRP A 30 5.39 4.42 -2.29
C TRP A 30 5.48 3.51 -3.52
N HIS A 31 5.00 4.01 -4.67
CA HIS A 31 5.21 3.40 -5.98
C HIS A 31 5.68 4.44 -6.99
N TYR A 32 6.51 4.02 -7.96
CA TYR A 32 7.03 4.90 -9.01
C TYR A 32 5.95 5.27 -10.04
N ASP A 33 5.07 4.32 -10.36
CA ASP A 33 3.95 4.49 -11.28
C ASP A 33 2.76 5.14 -10.57
N SER A 34 2.47 6.39 -10.92
CA SER A 34 1.36 7.17 -10.35
C SER A 34 -0.02 6.61 -10.69
N ALA A 35 -0.21 6.01 -11.86
CA ALA A 35 -1.49 5.45 -12.26
C ALA A 35 -1.85 4.24 -11.39
N ILE A 36 -0.86 3.42 -11.03
CA ILE A 36 -1.05 2.31 -10.08
C ILE A 36 -1.39 2.86 -8.68
N VAL A 37 -0.73 3.92 -8.22
CA VAL A 37 -1.04 4.56 -6.93
C VAL A 37 -2.47 5.07 -6.90
N ASP A 38 -2.91 5.75 -7.95
CA ASP A 38 -4.26 6.31 -8.03
C ASP A 38 -5.31 5.19 -8.04
N SER A 39 -5.10 4.16 -8.86
CA SER A 39 -5.95 2.96 -8.87
C SER A 39 -6.03 2.28 -7.49
N MET A 40 -4.92 2.13 -6.77
CA MET A 40 -4.92 1.54 -5.43
C MET A 40 -5.57 2.45 -4.38
N ASN A 41 -5.42 3.77 -4.49
CA ASN A 41 -6.08 4.71 -3.58
C ASN A 41 -7.60 4.69 -3.75
N GLU A 42 -8.09 4.66 -4.99
CA GLU A 42 -9.52 4.64 -5.31
C GLU A 42 -10.17 3.29 -4.99
N SER A 43 -9.55 2.19 -5.44
CA SER A 43 -10.15 0.86 -5.35
C SER A 43 -9.87 0.15 -4.03
N ARG A 44 -8.83 0.58 -3.30
CA ARG A 44 -8.24 -0.16 -2.16
C ARG A 44 -7.86 -1.60 -2.50
N LYS A 45 -7.56 -1.89 -3.77
CA LYS A 45 -7.17 -3.22 -4.26
C LYS A 45 -5.87 -3.13 -5.05
N HIS A 46 -5.07 -4.20 -5.00
CA HIS A 46 -3.87 -4.30 -5.82
C HIS A 46 -4.20 -5.02 -7.14
N PRO A 47 -3.80 -4.49 -8.31
CA PRO A 47 -4.22 -5.02 -9.62
C PRO A 47 -3.75 -6.46 -9.90
N LYS A 48 -2.69 -6.91 -9.20
CA LYS A 48 -2.11 -8.25 -9.34
C LYS A 48 -2.32 -9.17 -8.11
N LEU A 49 -3.11 -8.74 -7.13
CA LEU A 49 -3.48 -9.59 -5.98
C LEU A 49 -5.02 -9.69 -5.93
N PRO A 50 -5.62 -10.75 -6.49
CA PRO A 50 -7.05 -10.96 -6.42
C PRO A 50 -7.49 -11.23 -4.96
N ASN A 51 -8.72 -10.84 -4.62
CA ASN A 51 -9.32 -11.03 -3.29
C ASN A 51 -8.49 -10.41 -2.14
N PHE A 52 -7.86 -9.28 -2.42
CA PHE A 52 -7.00 -8.58 -1.48
C PHE A 52 -7.42 -7.12 -1.37
N ASP A 53 -7.99 -6.77 -0.21
CA ASP A 53 -8.37 -5.41 0.15
C ASP A 53 -7.36 -4.83 1.13
N PHE A 54 -6.80 -3.68 0.77
CA PHE A 54 -5.79 -3.00 1.56
C PHE A 54 -6.38 -2.44 2.85
N HIS A 55 -5.72 -2.73 3.97
CA HIS A 55 -6.06 -2.18 5.28
C HIS A 55 -6.07 -0.65 5.26
N GLU A 56 -7.01 -0.01 5.95
CA GLU A 56 -7.19 1.46 5.96
C GLU A 56 -5.94 2.24 6.41
N ASN A 57 -5.15 1.66 7.33
CA ASN A 57 -3.87 2.21 7.79
C ASN A 57 -2.76 2.30 6.72
N ILE A 58 -3.00 1.90 5.48
CA ILE A 58 -2.05 2.00 4.37
C ILE A 58 -2.40 3.19 3.50
N SER A 59 -1.50 4.17 3.46
CA SER A 59 -1.57 5.33 2.57
C SER A 59 -0.62 5.16 1.39
N PHE A 60 -1.12 5.20 0.16
CA PHE A 60 -0.26 5.14 -1.02
C PHE A 60 0.25 6.52 -1.41
N LYS A 61 1.54 6.62 -1.71
CA LYS A 61 2.22 7.87 -2.05
C LYS A 61 2.84 7.76 -3.45
N LYS A 62 2.63 8.80 -4.27
CA LYS A 62 3.31 9.02 -5.55
C LYS A 62 4.28 10.18 -5.42
N LYS A 63 5.23 10.31 -6.36
CA LYS A 63 6.08 11.51 -6.44
C LYS A 63 5.20 12.70 -6.83
N TYR A 64 5.47 13.87 -6.24
CA TYR A 64 4.82 15.14 -6.58
C TYR A 64 5.02 15.47 -8.06
#